data_AF-A0A6F8PVN9-F1
#
_entry.id   AF-A0A6F8PVN9-F1
#
_cell.length_a   1.000
_cell.length_b   1.000
_cell.length_c   1.000
_cell.angle_alpha   90.00
_cell.angle_beta   90.00
_cell.angle_gamma   90.00
#
_symmetry.space_group_name_H-M   'P 1'
#
loop_
_entity.id
_entity.type
_entity.pdbx_description
1 polymer ?
#
loop_
_entity_poly.entity_id
_entity_poly.type
_entity_poly.pdbx_seq_one_letter_code
_entity_poly.pdbx_strand_id
1 'polypeptide(L)'
;MKEWIVGFGLMCLIVPLAVFGYLLIVVFGFTGRRHRVRAGVRAMDHFVNATVFNGYAWESVSSHAWRERDNKKWAKRVIAFTDYFQLDHCRRANKREQPIIDLVLQKGLEKQTIK
;
A
#
# COMPACT_ATOMS: atom_id res chain seq x y z
N MET A 1 7.91 20.33 -19.34
CA MET A 1 9.19 20.64 -18.66
C MET A 1 9.03 21.08 -17.20
N LYS A 2 8.08 21.95 -16.84
CA LYS A 2 7.88 22.39 -15.44
C LYS A 2 7.47 21.26 -14.48
N GLU A 3 6.66 20.31 -14.93
CA GLU A 3 6.13 19.23 -14.09
C GLU A 3 7.20 18.27 -13.56
N TRP A 4 8.21 17.93 -14.37
CA TRP A 4 9.29 17.06 -13.91
C TRP A 4 10.16 17.73 -12.85
N ILE A 5 10.38 19.04 -12.96
CA ILE A 5 11.14 19.81 -11.95
C ILE A 5 10.34 19.92 -10.65
N VAL A 6 9.03 20.20 -10.74
CA VAL A 6 8.14 20.23 -9.57
C VAL A 6 8.08 18.85 -8.92
N GLY A 7 7.93 17.79 -9.71
CA GLY A 7 7.95 16.41 -9.24
C GLY A 7 9.28 16.06 -8.58
N PHE A 8 10.41 16.42 -9.18
CA PHE A 8 11.73 16.18 -8.61
C PHE A 8 11.93 16.93 -7.28
N GLY A 9 11.61 18.22 -7.24
CA GLY A 9 11.69 19.02 -6.02
C GLY A 9 10.78 18.48 -4.91
N LEU A 10 9.57 18.04 -5.26
CA LEU A 10 8.66 17.38 -4.33
C LEU A 10 9.26 16.06 -3.80
N MET A 11 9.87 15.24 -4.66
CA MET A 11 10.50 13.99 -4.25
C MET A 11 11.69 14.23 -3.32
N CYS A 12 12.49 15.27 -3.55
CA CYS A 12 13.57 15.67 -2.63
C CYS A 12 13.08 16.00 -1.22
N LEU A 13 11.82 16.43 -1.07
CA LEU A 13 11.21 16.69 0.24
C LEU A 13 10.51 15.45 0.81
N ILE A 14 9.71 14.75 -0.02
CA ILE A 14 8.91 13.60 0.41
C ILE A 14 9.79 12.43 0.84
N VAL A 15 10.86 12.12 0.11
CA VAL A 15 11.68 10.94 0.39
C VAL A 15 12.33 11.02 1.78
N PRO A 16 13.01 12.12 2.18
CA PRO A 16 13.51 12.27 3.54
C PRO A 16 12.40 12.18 4.60
N LEU A 17 11.23 12.77 4.34
CA LEU A 17 10.09 12.70 5.26
C LEU A 17 9.53 11.29 5.40
N ALA A 18 9.51 10.50 4.32
CA ALA A 18 9.12 9.09 4.35
C ALA A 18 10.11 8.26 5.18
N VAL A 19 11.42 8.50 5.03
CA VAL A 19 12.46 7.88 5.87
C VAL A 19 12.27 8.26 7.34
N PHE A 20 12.01 9.54 7.64
CA PHE A 20 11.73 9.99 9.00
C PHE A 20 10.46 9.34 9.57
N GLY A 21 9.39 9.24 8.78
CA GLY A 21 8.16 8.54 9.15
C GLY A 21 8.39 7.07 9.47
N TYR A 22 9.26 6.39 8.72
CA TYR A 22 9.69 5.02 9.01
C TYR A 22 10.40 4.92 10.37
N LEU A 23 11.32 5.85 10.67
CA LEU A 23 11.98 5.90 11.98
C LEU A 23 10.96 6.08 13.12
N LEU A 24 9.94 6.92 12.93
CA LEU A 24 8.86 7.09 13.90
C LEU A 24 8.04 5.79 14.09
N ILE A 25 7.76 5.05 13.01
CA ILE A 25 7.09 3.73 13.10
C ILE A 25 7.92 2.78 13.97
N VAL A 26 9.23 2.72 13.78
CA VAL A 26 10.13 1.88 14.56
C VAL A 26 10.10 2.28 16.04
N VAL A 27 10.32 3.56 16.35
CA VAL A 27 10.32 4.08 17.73
C VAL A 27 8.98 3.87 18.43
N PHE A 28 7.86 4.19 17.78
CA PHE A 28 6.54 4.03 18.37
C PHE A 28 6.06 2.57 18.43
N GLY A 29 6.63 1.70 17.58
CA GLY A 29 6.41 0.26 17.63
C GLY A 29 6.93 -0.34 18.93
N PHE A 30 8.13 0.05 19.36
CA PHE A 30 8.72 -0.41 20.62
C PHE A 30 8.04 0.19 21.87
N THR A 31 7.51 1.41 21.79
CA THR A 31 6.84 2.07 22.95
C THR A 31 5.37 1.68 23.14
N GLY A 32 4.82 0.77 22.31
CA GLY A 32 3.47 0.22 22.49
C GLY A 32 2.32 1.13 22.01
N ARG A 33 2.60 2.27 21.36
CA ARG A 33 1.56 3.17 20.80
C ARG A 33 1.01 2.66 19.46
N ARG A 34 0.46 1.44 19.47
CA ARG A 34 0.02 0.68 18.29
C ARG A 34 -0.98 1.41 17.40
N HIS A 35 -1.86 2.26 17.97
CA HIS A 35 -2.85 3.00 17.19
C HIS A 35 -2.22 3.95 16.17
N ARG A 36 -1.20 4.71 16.57
CA ARG A 36 -0.50 5.67 15.71
C ARG A 36 0.36 4.96 14.65
N VAL A 37 0.94 3.83 15.02
CA VAL A 37 1.78 3.01 14.13
C VAL A 37 0.96 2.29 13.07
N ARG A 38 -0.22 1.77 13.42
CA ARG A 38 -1.06 0.97 12.51
C ARG A 38 -1.44 1.70 11.24
N ALA A 39 -1.81 2.98 11.33
CA ALA A 39 -2.14 3.79 10.16
C ALA A 39 -0.91 4.03 9.27
N GLY A 40 0.24 4.34 9.88
CA GLY A 40 1.50 4.54 9.16
C GLY A 40 2.00 3.26 8.47
N VAL A 41 1.97 2.11 9.15
CA VAL A 41 2.34 0.81 8.58
C VAL A 41 1.42 0.44 7.42
N ARG A 42 0.12 0.72 7.53
CA ARG A 42 -0.82 0.47 6.44
C ARG A 42 -0.56 1.38 5.22
N ALA A 43 -0.28 2.67 5.44
CA ALA A 43 0.11 3.57 4.35
C ALA A 43 1.42 3.13 3.67
N MET A 44 2.40 2.66 4.46
CA MET A 44 3.64 2.09 3.94
C MET A 44 3.40 0.82 3.12
N ASP A 45 2.51 -0.06 3.56
CA ASP A 45 2.12 -1.26 2.82
C ASP A 45 1.46 -0.92 1.48
N HIS A 46 0.56 0.08 1.46
CA HIS A 46 -0.02 0.62 0.21
C HIS A 46 1.06 1.18 -0.73
N PHE A 47 2.02 1.93 -0.21
CA PHE A 47 3.14 2.45 -0.99
C PHE A 47 4.00 1.32 -1.59
N VAL A 48 4.36 0.32 -0.79
CA VAL A 48 5.12 -0.86 -1.25
C VAL A 48 4.34 -1.62 -2.31
N ASN A 49 3.03 -1.81 -2.12
CA ASN A 49 2.19 -2.46 -3.11
C ASN A 49 2.19 -1.71 -4.45
N ALA A 50 1.99 -0.39 -4.43
CA ALA A 50 1.93 0.43 -5.63
C ALA A 50 3.28 0.48 -6.35
N THR A 51 4.38 0.60 -5.61
CA THR A 51 5.72 0.80 -6.19
C THR A 51 6.45 -0.49 -6.57
N VAL A 52 6.31 -1.55 -5.77
CA VAL A 52 7.05 -2.82 -5.97
C VAL A 52 6.20 -3.85 -6.70
N PHE A 53 4.91 -3.95 -6.35
CA PHE A 53 4.02 -4.98 -6.88
C PHE A 53 3.12 -4.50 -8.02
N ASN A 54 3.23 -3.21 -8.39
CA ASN A 54 2.43 -2.58 -9.44
C ASN A 54 0.92 -2.75 -9.18
N GLY A 55 0.51 -2.59 -7.93
CA GLY A 55 -0.90 -2.56 -7.55
C GLY A 55 -1.45 -1.14 -7.45
N TYR A 56 -2.69 -1.03 -7.00
CA TYR A 56 -3.33 0.25 -6.76
C TYR A 56 -2.80 0.93 -5.49
N ALA A 57 -2.85 2.27 -5.45
CA ALA A 57 -2.42 3.05 -4.28
C ALA A 57 -3.33 2.87 -3.04
N TRP A 58 -4.53 2.32 -3.23
CA TRP A 58 -5.55 2.17 -2.18
C TRP A 58 -5.70 0.73 -1.67
N GLU A 59 -4.75 -0.15 -2.00
CA GLU A 59 -4.81 -1.56 -1.61
C GLU A 59 -3.50 -2.04 -0.99
N SER A 60 -3.62 -2.93 0.00
CA SER A 60 -2.51 -3.60 0.66
C SER A 60 -1.89 -4.64 -0.25
N VAL A 61 -0.64 -5.03 0.03
CA VAL A 61 -0.01 -6.18 -0.65
C VAL A 61 -0.85 -7.45 -0.44
N SER A 62 -1.43 -7.62 0.75
CA SER A 62 -2.31 -8.74 1.08
C SER A 62 -3.60 -8.76 0.25
N SER A 63 -4.25 -7.60 0.07
CA SER A 63 -5.46 -7.48 -0.77
C SER A 63 -5.16 -7.75 -2.24
N HIS A 64 -4.08 -7.15 -2.74
CA HIS A 64 -3.60 -7.33 -4.11
C HIS A 64 -3.25 -8.79 -4.39
N ALA A 65 -2.49 -9.43 -3.48
CA ALA A 65 -2.16 -10.84 -3.58
C ALA A 65 -3.42 -11.71 -3.68
N TRP A 66 -4.46 -11.44 -2.89
CA TRP A 66 -5.70 -12.21 -3.00
C TRP A 66 -6.41 -12.05 -4.35
N ARG A 67 -6.40 -10.83 -4.93
CA ARG A 67 -7.00 -10.58 -6.24
C ARG A 67 -6.23 -11.29 -7.35
N GLU A 68 -4.90 -11.22 -7.29
CA GLU A 68 -4.00 -11.78 -8.32
C GLU A 68 -3.58 -13.23 -8.07
N ARG A 69 -4.21 -13.91 -7.09
CA ARG A 69 -3.82 -15.27 -6.66
C ARG A 69 -3.77 -16.30 -7.78
N ASP A 70 -4.64 -16.14 -8.78
CA ASP A 70 -4.76 -17.07 -9.90
C ASP A 70 -3.81 -16.71 -11.06
N ASN A 71 -3.33 -15.46 -11.12
CA ASN A 71 -2.53 -14.92 -12.21
C ASN A 71 -1.03 -14.82 -11.89
N LYS A 72 -0.66 -14.62 -10.61
CA LYS A 72 0.72 -14.28 -10.21
C LYS A 72 1.27 -15.29 -9.20
N LYS A 73 2.47 -15.82 -9.48
CA LYS A 73 3.16 -16.77 -8.57
C LYS A 73 3.55 -16.14 -7.24
N TRP A 74 3.92 -14.85 -7.23
CA TRP A 74 4.28 -14.14 -5.99
C TRP A 74 3.06 -14.01 -5.06
N ALA A 75 1.86 -13.82 -5.62
CA ALA A 75 0.64 -13.68 -4.86
C ALA A 75 0.34 -14.94 -4.05
N LYS A 76 0.49 -16.13 -4.66
CA LYS A 76 0.37 -17.41 -3.96
C LYS A 76 1.35 -17.55 -2.80
N ARG A 77 2.60 -17.07 -2.96
CA ARG A 77 3.62 -17.09 -1.90
C ARG A 77 3.25 -16.16 -0.74
N VAL A 78 2.75 -14.96 -1.03
CA VAL A 78 2.28 -14.01 -0.01
C VAL A 78 1.09 -14.59 0.77
N ILE A 79 0.13 -15.20 0.08
CA ILE A 79 -1.01 -15.86 0.72
C ILE A 79 -0.54 -16.99 1.64
N ALA A 80 0.30 -17.91 1.13
CA ALA A 80 0.82 -19.01 1.93
C ALA A 80 1.61 -18.54 3.17
N PHE A 81 2.43 -17.50 3.02
CA PHE A 81 3.18 -16.91 4.13
C PHE A 81 2.25 -16.29 5.17
N THR A 82 1.27 -15.49 4.74
CA THR A 82 0.36 -14.81 5.68
C THR A 82 -0.62 -15.76 6.35
N ASP A 83 -1.10 -16.80 5.64
CA ASP A 83 -1.98 -17.83 6.19
C ASP A 83 -1.30 -18.67 7.27
N TYR A 84 0.02 -18.86 7.20
CA TYR A 84 0.79 -19.51 8.27
C TYR A 84 0.67 -18.76 9.61
N PHE A 85 0.67 -17.44 9.58
CA PHE A 85 0.50 -16.63 10.81
C PHE A 85 -0.96 -16.40 11.16
N GLN A 86 -1.83 -16.28 10.15
CA GLN A 86 -3.24 -15.99 10.34
C GLN A 86 -4.07 -16.50 9.15
N LEU A 87 -4.76 -17.62 9.33
CA LEU A 87 -5.64 -18.20 8.31
C LEU A 87 -6.59 -17.17 7.68
N ASP A 88 -6.75 -17.18 6.36
CA ASP A 88 -7.59 -16.27 5.56
C ASP A 88 -7.19 -14.78 5.68
N HIS A 89 -5.92 -14.47 5.97
CA HIS A 89 -5.48 -13.09 6.14
C HIS A 89 -5.71 -12.25 4.88
N CYS A 90 -5.18 -12.69 3.74
CA CYS A 90 -5.30 -12.01 2.45
C CYS A 90 -6.76 -11.88 2.00
N ARG A 91 -7.58 -12.93 2.21
CA ARG A 91 -9.02 -12.91 1.89
C ARG A 91 -9.76 -11.83 2.69
N ARG A 92 -9.51 -11.73 4.00
CA ARG A 92 -10.11 -10.69 4.86
C ARG A 92 -9.62 -9.29 4.53
N ALA A 93 -8.38 -9.14 4.08
CA ALA A 93 -7.85 -7.86 3.63
C ALA A 93 -8.58 -7.42 2.35
N ASN A 94 -8.65 -8.30 1.35
CA ASN A 94 -9.34 -8.03 0.09
C ASN A 94 -10.82 -7.68 0.30
N LYS A 95 -11.56 -8.45 1.11
CA LYS A 95 -12.98 -8.16 1.40
C LYS A 95 -13.22 -6.73 1.92
N ARG A 96 -12.24 -6.12 2.60
CA ARG A 96 -12.34 -4.76 3.15
C ARG A 96 -11.90 -3.68 2.16
N GLU A 97 -10.97 -3.98 1.27
CA GLU A 97 -10.31 -2.98 0.43
C GLU A 97 -10.82 -2.99 -1.02
N GLN A 98 -11.26 -4.14 -1.52
CA GLN A 98 -11.78 -4.26 -2.89
C GLN A 98 -12.94 -3.30 -3.19
N PRO A 99 -13.93 -3.06 -2.28
CA PRO A 99 -14.98 -2.07 -2.53
C PRO A 99 -14.46 -0.64 -2.74
N ILE A 100 -13.33 -0.28 -2.12
CA ILE A 100 -12.71 1.04 -2.29
C ILE A 100 -12.08 1.13 -3.67
N ILE A 101 -11.36 0.07 -4.09
CA ILE A 101 -10.76 -0.01 -5.43
C ILE A 101 -11.85 0.06 -6.49
N ASP A 102 -12.90 -0.75 -6.33
CA ASP A 102 -14.02 -0.79 -7.28
C ASP A 102 -14.67 0.58 -7.41
N LEU A 103 -14.88 1.29 -6.28
CA LEU A 103 -15.41 2.65 -6.29
C LEU A 103 -14.49 3.63 -7.05
N VAL A 104 -13.19 3.59 -6.78
CA VAL A 104 -12.21 4.48 -7.44
C VAL A 104 -12.22 4.25 -8.95
N LEU A 105 -12.15 3.00 -9.38
CA LEU A 105 -12.16 2.62 -10.80
C LEU A 105 -13.49 2.94 -11.47
N GLN A 106 -14.61 2.66 -10.81
CA GLN A 106 -15.95 2.98 -11.30
C GLN A 106 -16.12 4.49 -11.53
N LYS A 107 -15.53 5.31 -10.66
CA LYS A 107 -15.56 6.78 -10.75
C LYS A 107 -14.45 7.35 -11.61
N GLY A 108 -13.48 6.53 -12.05
CA GLY A 108 -12.33 6.97 -12.84
C GLY A 108 -11.42 7.96 -12.12
N LEU A 109 -11.32 7.88 -10.78
CA LEU A 109 -10.57 8.85 -9.98
C LEU A 109 -9.04 8.69 -10.11
N GLU A 110 -8.58 7.58 -10.67
CA GLU A 110 -7.20 7.32 -11.02
C GLU A 110 -6.75 8.02 -12.31
N LYS A 111 -7.70 8.55 -13.10
CA LYS A 111 -7.41 9.18 -14.39
C LYS A 111 -6.96 10.62 -14.20
N GLN A 112 -6.09 11.07 -15.11
CA GLN A 112 -5.67 12.47 -15.18
C GLN A 112 -6.89 13.36 -15.49
N THR A 113 -7.20 14.30 -14.60
CA THR A 113 -8.36 15.19 -14.71
C THR A 113 -8.08 16.42 -15.57
N ILE A 114 -6.84 16.90 -15.61
CA ILE A 114 -6.39 18.06 -16.40
C ILE A 114 -5.20 17.62 -17.25
N LYS A 115 -5.33 17.76 -18.58
CA LYS A 115 -4.28 17.42 -19.55
C LYS A 115 -3.25 18.53 -19.72
#